data_AF-A0A482Y2G0-F1
#
_entry.id   AF-A0A482Y2G0-F1
#
_cell.length_a   1.000
_cell.length_b   1.000
_cell.length_c   1.000
_cell.angle_alpha   90.00
_cell.angle_beta   90.00
_cell.angle_gamma   90.00
#
_symmetry.space_group_name_H-M   'P 1'
#
loop_
_entity.id
_entity.type
_entity.pdbx_description
1 polymer ?
#
loop_
_entity_poly.entity_id
_entity_poly.type
_entity_poly.pdbx_seq_one_letter_code
_entity_poly.pdbx_strand_id
1 'polypeptide(L)'
;MPSPRSLFQTAVDANVPRQTRETAINGLAMAGATTQLRVIVVTSGLAGPYRRQALSALDLCGATDDLERLAADSSLHRSLRKQAEALV
;
A
#
# COMPACT_ATOMS: atom_id res chain seq x y z
N MET A 1 -12.92 0.33 15.43
CA MET A 1 -11.73 0.23 14.55
C MET A 1 -11.18 1.63 14.32
N PRO A 2 -9.85 1.81 14.20
CA PRO A 2 -9.28 3.11 13.86
C PRO A 2 -9.76 3.56 12.48
N SER A 3 -9.88 4.88 12.28
CA SER A 3 -10.27 5.42 10.97
C SER A 3 -9.21 5.14 9.89
N PRO A 4 -9.58 5.04 8.60
CA PRO A 4 -8.60 4.92 7.51
C PRO A 4 -7.54 6.02 7.52
N ARG A 5 -7.94 7.25 7.90
CA ARG A 5 -7.01 8.37 8.04
C ARG A 5 -5.97 8.13 9.12
N SER A 6 -6.38 7.70 10.32
CA SER A 6 -5.44 7.40 11.40
C SER A 6 -4.53 6.22 11.07
N LEU A 7 -5.04 5.19 10.40
CA LEU A 7 -4.23 4.05 9.96
C LEU A 7 -3.17 4.48 8.94
N PHE A 8 -3.55 5.32 7.98
CA PHE A 8 -2.61 5.87 7.01
C PHE A 8 -1.51 6.69 7.70
N GLN A 9 -1.87 7.58 8.62
CA GLN A 9 -0.90 8.36 9.40
C GLN A 9 0.09 7.45 10.13
N THR A 10 -0.40 6.42 10.82
CA THR A 10 0.45 5.43 11.50
C THR A 10 1.36 4.68 10.54
N ALA A 11 0.88 4.30 9.36
CA ALA A 11 1.67 3.55 8.37
C ALA A 11 2.83 4.39 7.80
N VAL A 12 2.64 5.69 7.62
CA VAL A 12 3.65 6.58 7.02
C VAL A 12 4.60 7.22 8.02
N ASP A 13 4.24 7.26 9.31
CA ASP A 13 5.09 7.84 10.35
C ASP A 13 6.37 7.01 10.56
N ALA A 14 7.52 7.67 10.40
CA ALA A 14 8.84 7.05 10.55
C ALA A 14 9.20 6.73 12.01
N ASN A 15 8.56 7.40 12.98
CA ASN A 15 8.82 7.20 14.40
C ASN A 15 8.04 6.01 14.98
N VAL A 16 7.05 5.51 14.24
CA VAL A 16 6.24 4.38 14.66
C VAL A 16 7.01 3.07 14.45
N PRO A 17 7.00 2.15 15.43
CA PRO A 17 7.64 0.84 15.29
C PRO A 17 7.17 0.10 14.04
N ARG A 18 8.08 -0.61 13.40
CA ARG A 18 7.82 -1.37 12.15
C ARG A 18 6.54 -2.20 12.23
N GLN A 19 6.39 -3.01 13.28
CA GLN A 19 5.24 -3.92 13.43
C GLN A 19 3.90 -3.16 13.50
N THR A 20 3.89 -1.99 14.14
CA THR A 20 2.70 -1.12 14.22
C THR A 20 2.36 -0.51 12.87
N ARG A 21 3.38 -0.15 12.06
CA ARG A 21 3.18 0.33 10.69
C ARG A 21 2.62 -0.77 9.78
N GLU A 22 3.17 -1.97 9.86
CA GLU A 22 2.69 -3.14 9.10
C GLU A 22 1.23 -3.47 9.50
N THR A 23 0.90 -3.40 10.79
CA THR A 23 -0.47 -3.61 11.27
C THR A 23 -1.42 -2.52 10.76
N ALA A 24 -0.95 -1.28 10.68
CA ALA A 24 -1.76 -0.18 10.15
C ALA A 24 -2.08 -0.37 8.65
N ILE A 25 -1.13 -0.87 7.86
CA ILE A 25 -1.37 -1.24 6.44
C ILE A 25 -2.42 -2.35 6.34
N ASN A 26 -2.34 -3.39 7.18
CA ASN A 26 -3.35 -4.44 7.21
C ASN A 26 -4.73 -3.89 7.63
N GLY A 27 -4.76 -2.95 8.56
CA GLY A 27 -5.99 -2.25 8.95
C GLY A 27 -6.61 -1.46 7.80
N LEU A 28 -5.79 -0.84 6.93
CA LEU A 28 -6.29 -0.17 5.73
C LEU A 28 -6.93 -1.17 4.76
N ALA A 29 -6.36 -2.37 4.63
CA ALA A 29 -6.95 -3.43 3.81
C ALA A 29 -8.32 -3.86 4.34
N MET A 30 -8.42 -4.12 5.66
CA MET A 30 -9.68 -4.47 6.32
C MET A 30 -10.75 -3.38 6.19
N ALA A 31 -10.32 -2.11 6.12
CA ALA A 31 -11.21 -0.97 5.93
C ALA A 31 -11.57 -0.69 4.46
N GLY A 32 -11.05 -1.46 3.49
CA GLY A 32 -11.25 -1.21 2.06
C GLY A 32 -10.64 0.12 1.60
N ALA A 33 -9.62 0.63 2.28
CA ALA A 33 -9.05 1.95 2.07
C ALA A 33 -8.04 1.97 0.91
N THR A 34 -8.50 1.60 -0.30
CA THR A 34 -7.67 1.41 -1.49
C THR A 34 -6.92 2.68 -1.90
N THR A 35 -7.54 3.85 -1.76
CA THR A 35 -6.91 5.14 -2.06
C THR A 35 -5.65 5.35 -1.19
N GLN A 36 -5.75 5.12 0.12
CA GLN A 36 -4.65 5.25 1.05
C GLN A 36 -3.55 4.22 0.76
N LEU A 37 -3.94 2.98 0.46
CA LEU A 37 -3.00 1.92 0.08
C LEU A 37 -2.23 2.29 -1.19
N ARG A 38 -2.90 2.79 -2.23
CA ARG A 38 -2.27 3.29 -3.46
C ARG A 38 -1.27 4.41 -3.17
N VAL A 39 -1.61 5.34 -2.29
CA VAL A 39 -0.68 6.41 -1.87
C VAL A 39 0.58 5.84 -1.22
N ILE A 40 0.44 4.83 -0.35
CA ILE A 40 1.59 4.14 0.25
C ILE A 40 2.46 3.50 -0.83
N VAL A 41 1.88 2.84 -1.83
CA VAL A 41 2.64 2.21 -2.93
C VAL A 41 3.44 3.24 -3.72
N VAL A 42 2.90 4.41 -4.03
CA VAL A 42 3.60 5.40 -4.87
C VAL A 42 4.62 6.26 -4.10
N THR A 43 4.52 6.33 -2.77
CA THR A 43 5.37 7.19 -1.95
C THR A 43 6.83 6.71 -1.96
N SER A 44 7.72 7.48 -2.61
CA SER A 44 9.14 7.15 -2.77
C SER A 44 9.94 7.12 -1.46
N GLY A 45 9.55 7.93 -0.46
CA GLY A 45 10.19 8.01 0.86
C GLY A 45 9.85 6.86 1.82
N LEU A 46 8.95 5.95 1.44
CA LEU A 46 8.62 4.79 2.25
C LEU A 46 9.53 3.60 1.91
N ALA A 47 9.94 2.87 2.95
CA ALA A 47 10.75 1.67 2.78
C ALA A 47 10.02 0.65 1.89
N GLY A 48 10.76 0.00 0.99
CA GLY A 48 10.24 -0.95 0.01
C GLY A 48 9.33 -2.05 0.58
N PRO A 49 9.58 -2.62 1.78
CA PRO A 49 8.68 -3.59 2.40
C PRO A 49 7.25 -3.06 2.60
N TYR A 50 7.08 -1.81 3.05
CA TYR A 50 5.76 -1.22 3.27
C TYR A 50 5.01 -1.01 1.95
N ARG A 51 5.73 -0.58 0.90
CA ARG A 51 5.16 -0.39 -0.44
C ARG A 51 4.68 -1.71 -1.04
N ARG A 52 5.45 -2.79 -0.85
CA ARG A 52 5.05 -4.15 -1.28
C ARG A 52 3.89 -4.71 -0.47
N GLN A 53 3.87 -4.46 0.83
CA GLN A 53 2.75 -4.87 1.67
C GLN A 53 1.46 -4.13 1.26
N ALA A 54 1.54 -2.84 0.92
CA ALA A 54 0.40 -2.09 0.42
C ALA A 54 -0.11 -2.61 -0.94
N LEU A 55 0.77 -3.11 -1.83
CA LEU A 55 0.36 -3.80 -3.05
C LEU A 55 -0.42 -5.09 -2.73
N SER A 56 0.09 -5.93 -1.84
CA SER A 56 -0.63 -7.13 -1.39
C SER A 56 -1.96 -6.79 -0.70
N ALA A 57 -2.02 -5.68 0.02
CA ALA A 57 -3.27 -5.20 0.63
C ALA A 57 -4.29 -4.72 -0.42
N LEU A 58 -3.86 -4.12 -1.53
CA LEU A 58 -4.75 -3.75 -2.64
C LEU A 58 -5.38 -4.97 -3.30
N ASP A 59 -4.59 -6.03 -3.48
CA ASP A 59 -5.07 -7.34 -3.96
C ASP A 59 -6.11 -7.94 -3.02
N LEU A 60 -5.86 -7.95 -1.71
CA LEU A 60 -6.86 -8.38 -0.72
C LEU A 60 -8.16 -7.56 -0.73
N CYS A 61 -8.10 -6.29 -1.15
CA CYS A 61 -9.28 -5.45 -1.33
C CYS A 61 -10.01 -5.67 -2.67
N GLY A 62 -9.49 -6.51 -3.57
CA GLY A 62 -10.00 -6.67 -4.93
C GLY A 62 -9.85 -5.40 -5.78
N ALA A 63 -8.84 -4.57 -5.49
CA ALA A 63 -8.64 -3.29 -6.16
C ALA A 63 -7.93 -3.44 -7.52
N THR A 64 -8.47 -4.28 -8.41
CA THR A 64 -7.86 -4.65 -9.70
C THR A 64 -7.54 -3.43 -10.57
N ASP A 65 -8.46 -2.46 -10.67
CA ASP A 65 -8.22 -1.22 -11.42
C ASP A 65 -7.02 -0.41 -10.87
N ASP A 66 -6.83 -0.39 -9.54
CA ASP A 66 -5.70 0.29 -8.93
C ASP A 66 -4.39 -0.47 -9.20
N LEU A 67 -4.43 -1.81 -9.17
CA LEU A 67 -3.28 -2.66 -9.48
C LEU A 67 -2.86 -2.52 -10.96
N GLU A 68 -3.80 -2.50 -11.91
CA GLU A 68 -3.53 -2.26 -13.33
C GLU A 68 -2.86 -0.90 -13.56
N ARG A 69 -3.39 0.16 -12.92
CA ARG A 69 -2.79 1.50 -12.98
C ARG A 69 -1.37 1.51 -12.42
N LEU A 70 -1.13 0.80 -11.32
CA LEU A 70 0.20 0.70 -10.71
C LEU A 70 1.17 -0.13 -11.58
N ALA A 71 0.69 -1.16 -12.28
CA ALA A 71 1.50 -1.93 -13.23
C ALA A 71 1.95 -1.05 -14.42
N ALA A 72 1.06 -0.20 -14.92
CA ALA A 72 1.32 0.71 -16.03
C ALA A 72 2.15 1.96 -15.65
N ASP A 73 2.26 2.29 -14.35
CA ASP A 73 2.90 3.53 -13.89
C ASP A 73 4.44 3.48 -14.00
N SER A 74 4.96 4.04 -15.09
CA SER A 74 6.40 4.10 -15.37
C SER A 74 7.24 4.86 -14.34
N SER A 75 6.63 5.71 -13.50
CA SER A 75 7.33 6.39 -12.41
C SER A 75 7.70 5.45 -11.25
N LEU A 76 7.03 4.29 -11.18
CA LEU A 76 7.32 3.29 -10.17
C LEU A 76 8.52 2.43 -10.56
N HIS A 77 9.26 2.06 -9.51
CA HIS A 77 10.36 1.12 -9.64
C HIS A 77 9.88 -0.17 -10.30
N ARG A 78 10.67 -0.71 -11.24
CA ARG A 78 10.29 -1.87 -12.07
C ARG A 78 9.81 -3.07 -11.24
N SER A 79 10.39 -3.27 -10.06
CA SER A 79 9.98 -4.35 -9.15
C SER A 79 8.56 -4.20 -8.63
N LEU A 80 8.09 -2.98 -8.36
CA LEU A 80 6.73 -2.73 -7.88
C LEU A 80 5.72 -2.92 -9.03
N ARG A 81 6.05 -2.44 -10.23
CA ARG A 81 5.22 -2.66 -11.41
C ARG A 81 5.01 -4.13 -11.72
N LYS A 82 6.10 -4.90 -11.77
CA LYS A 82 6.03 -6.36 -12.01
C LYS A 82 5.22 -7.09 -10.94
N GLN A 83 5.29 -6.62 -9.70
CA GLN A 83 4.51 -7.21 -8.62
C GLN A 83 3.03 -6.86 -8.77
N ALA A 84 2.69 -5.62 -9.15
CA ALA A 84 1.32 -5.24 -9.43
C ALA A 84 0.73 -6.02 -10.63
N GLU A 85 1.52 -6.18 -11.70
CA GLU A 85 1.16 -6.98 -12.88
C GLU A 85 0.91 -8.46 -12.56
N ALA A 86 1.59 -9.02 -11.56
CA ALA A 86 1.38 -10.40 -11.12
C ALA A 86 0.13 -10.61 -10.24
N LEU A 87 -0.53 -9.52 -9.82
CA LEU A 87 -1.71 -9.52 -8.94
C LEU A 87 -3.00 -9.16 -9.70
N VAL A 88 -2.93 -8.94 -11.01
CA VAL A 88 -4.05 -8.68 -11.92
C VAL A 88 -4.22 -9.88 -12.83
#